data_AF-A0A3D5CDS4-F1
#
_entry.id   AF-A0A3D5CDS4-F1
#
_cell.length_a   1.000
_cell.length_b   1.000
_cell.length_c   1.000
_cell.angle_alpha   90.00
_cell.angle_beta   90.00
_cell.angle_gamma   90.00
#
_symmetry.space_group_name_H-M   'P 1'
#
loop_
_entity.id
_entity.type
_entity.pdbx_description
1 polymer ?
#
loop_
_entity_poly.entity_id
_entity_poly.type
_entity_poly.pdbx_seq_one_letter_code
_entity_poly.pdbx_strand_id
1 'polypeptide(L)'
;LIMWFAELVTERGIGNGMSILIFTSIAAAFPASLWAIWQSRGFETFLLVVAVGIVVVGLVVFVEQSQRRIPVQYAKRMVGRRTYGGTNTYIPIKVNMAGVVPVIFASSLLYIPALIAQFNQPAAGETAAPWVVWISNNLTNGDSPIYMIVYFLLIVGFTYFYVAITFNPVEVADNMKKYGGF
;
A
#
# COMPACT_ATOMS: atom_id res chain seq x y z
N LEU A 1 6.74 19.19 14.67
CA LEU A 1 6.10 20.05 13.64
C LEU A 1 5.27 19.25 12.65
N ILE A 2 5.83 18.32 11.87
CA ILE A 2 5.06 17.51 10.90
C ILE A 2 3.91 16.71 11.56
N MET A 3 4.16 16.05 12.69
CA MET A 3 3.13 15.33 13.46
C MET A 3 2.00 16.26 13.92
N TRP A 4 2.35 17.41 14.50
CA TRP A 4 1.36 18.41 14.93
C TRP A 4 0.51 18.96 13.77
N PHE A 5 1.13 19.21 12.60
CA PHE A 5 0.38 19.56 11.40
C PHE A 5 -0.54 18.43 10.93
N ALA A 6 -0.10 17.18 11.03
CA ALA A 6 -0.93 16.02 10.68
C ALA A 6 -2.16 15.89 11.61
N GLU A 7 -1.98 16.10 12.91
CA GLU A 7 -3.05 16.10 13.90
C GLU A 7 -4.03 17.24 13.64
N LEU A 8 -3.53 18.46 13.41
CA LEU A 8 -4.38 19.62 13.11
C LEU A 8 -5.21 19.44 11.84
N VAL A 9 -4.64 18.83 10.79
CA VAL A 9 -5.36 18.47 9.56
C VAL A 9 -6.38 17.37 9.82
N THR A 10 -6.11 16.43 10.73
CA THR A 10 -7.07 15.39 11.10
C THR A 10 -8.25 15.96 11.89
N GLU A 11 -8.01 16.92 12.77
CA GLU A 11 -9.06 17.53 13.59
C GLU A 11 -9.93 18.54 12.84
N ARG A 12 -9.33 19.34 11.93
CA ARG A 12 -10.02 20.46 11.26
C ARG A 12 -10.19 20.28 9.76
N GLY A 13 -9.56 19.27 9.17
CA GLY A 13 -9.57 18.99 7.74
C GLY A 13 -10.48 17.82 7.38
N ILE A 14 -10.22 17.25 6.19
CA ILE A 14 -10.98 16.13 5.63
C ILE A 14 -10.08 14.89 5.65
N GLY A 15 -10.52 13.80 6.26
CA GLY A 15 -9.77 12.52 6.23
C GLY A 15 -8.63 12.43 7.25
N ASN A 16 -7.64 11.57 6.96
CA ASN A 16 -6.50 11.32 7.85
C ASN A 16 -5.31 12.22 7.48
N GLY A 17 -4.90 13.10 8.39
CA GLY A 17 -3.86 14.10 8.13
C GLY A 17 -2.49 13.51 7.80
N MET A 18 -2.11 12.36 8.37
CA MET A 18 -0.86 11.68 8.00
C MET A 18 -0.89 11.19 6.55
N SER A 19 -2.03 10.65 6.09
CA SER A 19 -2.18 10.17 4.72
C SER A 19 -2.15 11.32 3.70
N ILE A 20 -2.76 12.47 4.05
CA ILE A 20 -2.77 13.65 3.18
C ILE A 20 -1.38 14.27 3.05
N LEU A 21 -0.59 14.29 4.10
CA LEU A 21 0.79 14.78 4.03
C LEU A 21 1.65 13.90 3.11
N ILE A 22 1.54 12.58 3.24
CA ILE A 22 2.24 11.63 2.35
C ILE A 22 1.75 11.78 0.91
N PHE A 23 0.44 11.90 0.70
CA PHE A 23 -0.11 12.13 -0.63
C PHE A 23 0.44 13.43 -1.24
N THR A 24 0.47 14.51 -0.48
CA THR A 24 0.93 15.83 -0.96
C THR A 24 2.43 15.81 -1.29
N SER A 25 3.25 15.12 -0.49
CA SER A 25 4.69 15.03 -0.77
C SER A 25 5.00 14.27 -2.05
N ILE A 26 4.28 13.16 -2.29
CA ILE A 26 4.41 12.38 -3.53
C ILE A 26 3.82 13.18 -4.71
N ALA A 27 2.63 13.75 -4.56
CA ALA A 27 1.95 14.57 -5.57
C ALA A 27 2.81 15.76 -6.04
N ALA A 28 3.51 16.44 -5.13
CA ALA A 28 4.36 17.58 -5.44
C ALA A 28 5.59 17.20 -6.29
N ALA A 29 6.05 15.94 -6.25
CA ALA A 29 7.18 15.48 -7.05
C ALA A 29 6.80 15.15 -8.51
N PHE A 30 5.53 14.86 -8.80
CA PHE A 30 5.08 14.48 -10.14
C PHE A 30 5.29 15.56 -11.22
N PRO A 31 4.95 16.85 -11.00
CA PRO A 31 5.13 17.86 -12.04
C PRO A 31 6.60 18.05 -12.42
N ALA A 32 7.50 18.04 -11.43
CA ALA A 32 8.93 18.21 -11.65
C ALA A 32 9.52 17.02 -12.43
N SER A 33 9.11 15.79 -12.12
CA SER A 33 9.58 14.59 -12.82
C SER A 33 9.07 14.54 -14.26
N LEU A 34 7.81 14.93 -14.51
CA LEU A 34 7.25 15.03 -15.86
C LEU A 34 7.97 16.08 -16.71
N TRP A 35 8.29 17.24 -16.12
CA TRP A 35 9.04 18.29 -16.81
C TRP A 35 10.46 17.83 -17.19
N ALA A 36 11.14 17.12 -16.29
CA ALA A 36 12.47 16.58 -16.54
C ALA A 36 12.48 15.55 -17.70
N ILE A 37 11.43 14.73 -17.82
CA ILE A 37 11.29 13.77 -18.93
C ILE A 37 11.08 14.50 -20.25
N TRP A 38 10.24 15.53 -20.26
CA TRP A 38 9.99 16.32 -21.48
C TRP A 38 11.27 16.98 -22.00
N GLN A 39 12.08 17.55 -21.10
CA GLN A 39 13.31 18.26 -21.46
C GLN A 39 14.46 17.32 -21.86
N SER A 40 14.50 16.09 -21.33
CA SER A 40 15.61 15.14 -21.57
C SER A 40 15.39 14.15 -22.70
N ARG A 41 14.15 13.72 -22.96
CA ARG A 41 13.83 12.57 -23.84
C ARG A 41 12.87 12.90 -24.98
N GLY A 42 12.44 14.16 -25.10
CA GLY A 42 11.56 14.64 -26.18
C GLY A 42 10.07 14.33 -25.99
N PHE A 43 9.24 14.84 -26.90
CA PHE A 43 7.77 14.78 -26.81
C PHE A 43 7.20 13.36 -26.95
N GLU A 44 7.81 12.51 -27.79
CA GLU A 44 7.35 11.13 -28.00
C GLU A 44 7.47 10.28 -26.72
N THR A 45 8.62 10.32 -26.05
CA THR A 45 8.84 9.60 -24.79
C THR A 45 7.93 10.12 -23.67
N PHE A 46 7.71 11.44 -23.62
CA PHE A 46 6.80 12.05 -22.65
C PHE A 46 5.37 11.52 -22.81
N LEU A 47 4.86 11.49 -24.05
CA LEU A 47 3.50 11.02 -24.32
C LEU A 47 3.33 9.53 -23.98
N LEU A 48 4.35 8.72 -24.27
CA LEU A 48 4.37 7.30 -23.89
C LEU A 48 4.33 7.12 -22.35
N VAL A 49 5.15 7.86 -21.60
CA VAL A 49 5.17 7.77 -20.13
C VAL A 49 3.83 8.19 -19.54
N VAL A 50 3.21 9.27 -20.04
CA VAL A 50 1.89 9.70 -19.59
C VAL A 50 0.83 8.65 -19.89
N ALA A 51 0.84 8.07 -21.10
CA ALA A 51 -0.10 7.02 -21.48
C ALA A 51 0.03 5.78 -20.57
N VAL A 52 1.25 5.31 -20.32
CA VAL A 52 1.52 4.19 -19.41
C VAL A 52 1.09 4.54 -17.98
N GLY A 53 1.36 5.77 -17.52
CA GLY A 53 0.93 6.24 -16.20
C GLY A 53 -0.58 6.17 -16.02
N ILE A 54 -1.36 6.62 -17.01
CA ILE A 54 -2.83 6.55 -16.98
C ILE A 54 -3.30 5.09 -16.93
N VAL A 55 -2.71 4.20 -17.73
CA VAL A 55 -3.05 2.77 -17.73
C VAL A 55 -2.76 2.14 -16.36
N VAL A 56 -1.60 2.42 -15.78
CA VAL A 56 -1.22 1.90 -14.46
C VAL A 56 -2.17 2.42 -13.38
N VAL A 57 -2.51 3.71 -13.37
CA VAL A 57 -3.48 4.27 -12.43
C VAL A 57 -4.84 3.59 -12.60
N GLY A 58 -5.30 3.38 -13.83
CA GLY A 58 -6.56 2.68 -14.11
C GLY A 58 -6.55 1.24 -13.58
N LEU A 59 -5.46 0.50 -13.78
CA LEU A 59 -5.30 -0.86 -13.26
C LEU A 59 -5.26 -0.89 -11.72
N VAL A 60 -4.55 0.04 -11.08
CA VAL A 60 -4.49 0.16 -9.62
C VAL A 60 -5.89 0.43 -9.05
N VAL A 61 -6.63 1.38 -9.63
CA VAL A 61 -8.00 1.69 -9.20
C VAL A 61 -8.92 0.49 -9.39
N PHE A 62 -8.79 -0.24 -10.50
CA PHE A 62 -9.59 -1.44 -10.76
C PHE A 62 -9.34 -2.53 -9.70
N VAL A 63 -8.08 -2.79 -9.36
CA VAL A 63 -7.71 -3.78 -8.33
C VAL A 63 -8.16 -3.32 -6.94
N GLU A 64 -8.01 -2.05 -6.61
CA GLU A 64 -8.35 -1.51 -5.29
C GLU A 64 -9.88 -1.47 -5.06
N GLN A 65 -10.66 -1.21 -6.11
CA GLN A 65 -12.14 -1.24 -6.06
C GLN A 65 -12.71 -2.66 -6.17
N SER A 66 -11.87 -3.65 -6.49
CA SER A 66 -12.32 -5.03 -6.59
C SER A 66 -12.63 -5.59 -5.21
N GLN A 67 -13.87 -6.08 -5.05
CA GLN A 67 -14.34 -6.72 -3.83
C GLN A 67 -15.01 -8.06 -4.14
N ARG A 68 -14.69 -9.06 -3.33
CA ARG A 68 -15.39 -10.34 -3.29
C ARG A 68 -16.68 -10.16 -2.49
N ARG A 69 -17.82 -10.36 -3.13
CA ARG A 69 -19.14 -10.28 -2.48
C ARG A 69 -19.53 -11.68 -2.02
N ILE A 70 -19.56 -11.91 -0.70
CA ILE A 70 -20.04 -13.17 -0.14
C ILE A 70 -21.52 -12.98 0.20
N PRO A 71 -22.46 -13.70 -0.45
CA PRO A 71 -23.88 -13.58 -0.17
C PRO A 71 -24.16 -14.13 1.23
N VAL A 72 -24.95 -13.40 2.01
CA VAL A 72 -25.38 -13.79 3.36
C VAL A 72 -26.87 -13.55 3.49
N GLN A 73 -27.52 -14.39 4.29
CA GLN A 73 -28.96 -14.30 4.50
C GLN A 73 -29.24 -13.97 5.95
N TYR A 74 -29.91 -12.85 6.20
CA TYR A 74 -30.41 -12.53 7.52
C TYR A 74 -31.74 -13.25 7.78
N ALA A 75 -31.84 -13.88 8.95
CA ALA A 75 -32.99 -14.61 9.38
C ALA A 75 -34.23 -13.70 9.42
N LYS A 76 -35.31 -14.17 8.79
CA LYS A 76 -36.63 -13.55 8.81
C LYS A 76 -37.19 -13.53 10.22
N ARG A 77 -37.72 -12.37 10.65
CA ARG A 77 -38.62 -12.32 11.81
C ARG A 77 -40.03 -12.61 11.31
N MET A 78 -40.61 -13.75 11.69
CA MET A 78 -41.99 -14.10 11.33
C MET A 78 -42.95 -13.26 12.18
N VAL A 79 -43.72 -12.36 11.55
CA VAL A 79 -44.78 -11.59 12.21
C VAL A 79 -46.12 -12.06 11.64
N GLY A 80 -46.87 -12.84 12.42
CA GLY A 80 -48.13 -13.45 11.97
C GLY A 80 -47.92 -14.61 10.98
N ARG A 81 -48.79 -14.71 9.96
CA ARG A 81 -48.73 -15.76 8.90
C ARG A 81 -47.90 -15.37 7.67
N ARG A 82 -47.31 -14.16 7.64
CA ARG A 82 -46.53 -13.68 6.49
C ARG A 82 -45.06 -13.56 6.86
N THR A 83 -44.21 -14.19 6.06
CA THR A 83 -42.75 -14.09 6.14
C THR A 83 -42.27 -12.81 5.47
N TYR A 84 -42.24 -11.71 6.22
CA TYR A 84 -41.68 -10.43 5.77
C TYR A 84 -40.16 -10.39 5.98
N GLY A 85 -39.44 -9.89 4.97
CA GLY A 85 -38.04 -9.47 5.09
C GLY A 85 -37.02 -10.60 5.11
N GLY A 86 -36.52 -10.99 3.93
CA GLY A 86 -35.32 -11.82 3.77
C GLY A 86 -34.59 -11.30 2.55
N THR A 87 -34.06 -10.08 2.67
CA THR A 87 -33.31 -9.46 1.59
C THR A 87 -31.94 -10.11 1.57
N ASN A 88 -31.59 -10.75 0.44
CA ASN A 88 -30.23 -11.20 0.20
C ASN A 88 -29.31 -9.97 0.28
N THR A 89 -28.40 -9.96 1.24
CA THR A 89 -27.31 -8.99 1.25
C THR A 89 -26.00 -9.70 0.95
N TYR A 90 -24.92 -8.93 0.83
CA TYR A 90 -23.59 -9.48 0.74
C TYR A 90 -22.65 -8.76 1.70
N ILE A 91 -21.68 -9.49 2.23
CA ILE A 91 -20.54 -8.90 2.93
C ILE A 91 -19.45 -8.66 1.88
N PRO A 92 -19.06 -7.39 1.62
CA PRO A 92 -17.95 -7.09 0.73
C PRO A 92 -16.62 -7.35 1.44
N ILE A 93 -15.77 -8.18 0.86
CA ILE A 93 -14.38 -8.36 1.27
C ILE A 93 -13.52 -7.79 0.15
N LYS A 94 -12.74 -6.74 0.43
CA LYS A 94 -11.84 -6.16 -0.59
C LYS A 94 -10.75 -7.15 -0.95
N VAL A 95 -10.31 -7.13 -2.20
CA VAL A 95 -9.19 -7.98 -2.66
C VAL A 95 -7.87 -7.55 -1.99
N ASN A 96 -7.67 -6.25 -1.81
CA ASN A 96 -6.54 -5.68 -1.06
C ASN A 96 -7.05 -5.04 0.25
N MET A 97 -7.03 -5.79 1.35
CA MET A 97 -7.36 -5.24 2.67
C MET A 97 -6.18 -4.50 3.30
N ALA A 98 -4.97 -4.69 2.79
CA ALA A 98 -3.74 -4.18 3.40
C ALA A 98 -3.37 -2.75 2.97
N GLY A 99 -3.92 -2.30 1.84
CA GLY A 99 -3.64 -0.98 1.29
C GLY A 99 -2.14 -0.81 0.99
N VAL A 100 -1.58 0.33 1.39
CA VAL A 100 -0.17 0.72 1.11
C VAL A 100 0.78 0.36 2.26
N VAL A 101 0.24 -0.02 3.43
CA VAL A 101 1.01 -0.20 4.67
C VAL A 101 2.11 -1.27 4.55
N PRO A 102 1.86 -2.47 3.99
CA PRO A 102 2.92 -3.49 3.85
C PRO A 102 4.11 -3.05 3.02
N VAL A 103 3.88 -2.29 1.95
CA VAL A 103 4.94 -1.80 1.05
C VAL A 103 5.81 -0.77 1.77
N ILE A 104 5.21 0.07 2.60
CA ILE A 104 5.94 1.04 3.44
C ILE A 104 6.81 0.33 4.47
N PHE A 105 6.31 -0.74 5.10
CA PHE A 105 7.13 -1.53 6.03
C PHE A 105 8.25 -2.31 5.34
N ALA A 106 8.00 -2.84 4.14
CA ALA A 106 9.04 -3.50 3.35
C ALA A 106 10.16 -2.52 2.97
N SER A 107 9.82 -1.30 2.53
CA SER A 107 10.81 -0.30 2.14
C SER A 107 11.57 0.26 3.34
N SER A 108 10.92 0.47 4.49
CA SER A 108 11.60 0.94 5.71
C SER A 108 12.54 -0.13 6.28
N LEU A 109 12.19 -1.42 6.20
CA LEU A 109 13.07 -2.50 6.64
C LEU A 109 14.32 -2.62 5.75
N LEU A 110 14.19 -2.49 4.43
CA LEU A 110 15.33 -2.48 3.51
C LEU A 110 16.20 -1.23 3.65
N TYR A 111 15.64 -0.13 4.16
CA TYR A 111 16.38 1.09 4.41
C TYR A 111 17.36 0.96 5.59
N ILE A 112 17.08 0.10 6.59
CA ILE A 112 17.94 -0.04 7.78
C ILE A 112 19.34 -0.56 7.42
N PRO A 113 19.52 -1.68 6.69
CA PRO A 113 20.84 -2.14 6.26
C PRO A 113 21.56 -1.14 5.36
N ALA A 114 20.82 -0.47 4.47
CA ALA A 114 21.35 0.58 3.60
C ALA A 114 21.93 1.75 4.41
N LEU A 115 21.22 2.17 5.46
CA LEU A 115 21.66 3.23 6.35
C LEU A 115 22.94 2.83 7.11
N ILE A 116 22.99 1.61 7.64
CA ILE A 116 24.18 1.09 8.35
C ILE A 116 25.39 1.00 7.40
N ALA A 117 25.18 0.56 6.17
CA ALA A 117 26.23 0.52 5.16
C ALA A 117 26.73 1.93 4.82
N GLN A 118 25.84 2.92 4.73
CA GLN A 118 26.19 4.31 4.48
C GLN A 118 27.05 4.92 5.60
N PHE A 119 26.74 4.63 6.86
CA PHE A 119 27.54 5.09 8.01
C PHE A 119 28.93 4.43 8.11
N ASN A 120 29.14 3.28 7.46
CA ASN A 120 30.41 2.56 7.43
C ASN A 120 31.18 2.75 6.10
N GLN A 121 30.80 3.73 5.28
CA GLN A 121 31.61 4.14 4.13
C GLN A 121 32.81 4.97 4.62
N PRO A 122 34.06 4.51 4.39
CA PRO A 122 35.23 5.27 4.80
C PRO A 122 35.43 6.53 3.95
N ALA A 123 36.24 7.46 4.45
CA ALA A 123 36.57 8.70 3.73
C ALA A 123 37.24 8.40 2.38
N ALA A 124 37.11 9.36 1.44
CA ALA A 124 37.62 9.23 0.07
C ALA A 124 39.11 8.79 0.06
N GLY A 125 39.36 7.53 -0.33
CA GLY A 125 40.70 6.94 -0.42
C GLY A 125 40.91 5.59 0.25
N GLU A 126 39.98 5.13 1.10
CA GLU A 126 40.09 3.83 1.79
C GLU A 126 39.12 2.78 1.22
N THR A 127 39.56 1.51 1.18
CA THR A 127 38.72 0.39 0.74
C THR A 127 37.64 0.11 1.78
N ALA A 128 36.37 0.36 1.42
CA ALA A 128 35.23 -0.03 2.24
C ALA A 128 35.25 -1.52 2.56
N ALA A 129 34.79 -1.88 3.76
CA ALA A 129 34.74 -3.28 4.18
C ALA A 129 33.92 -4.12 3.17
N PRO A 130 34.35 -5.36 2.84
CA PRO A 130 33.72 -6.16 1.78
C PRO A 130 32.21 -6.36 1.98
N TRP A 131 31.75 -6.44 3.23
CA TRP A 131 30.34 -6.54 3.58
C TRP A 131 29.55 -5.26 3.28
N VAL A 132 30.15 -4.07 3.44
CA VAL A 132 29.54 -2.77 3.10
C VAL A 132 29.38 -2.63 1.60
N VAL A 133 30.41 -3.00 0.83
CA VAL A 133 30.36 -3.00 -0.64
C VAL A 133 29.31 -3.99 -1.16
N TRP A 134 29.23 -5.18 -0.54
CA TRP A 134 28.21 -6.17 -0.89
C TRP A 134 26.79 -5.69 -0.59
N ILE A 135 26.55 -5.11 0.58
CA ILE A 135 25.23 -4.54 0.93
C ILE A 135 24.89 -3.37 0.02
N SER A 136 25.84 -2.50 -0.28
CA SER A 136 25.57 -1.35 -1.15
C SER A 136 25.25 -1.81 -2.60
N ASN A 137 25.97 -2.80 -3.12
CA ASN A 137 25.73 -3.28 -4.47
C ASN A 137 24.43 -4.10 -4.60
N ASN A 138 24.04 -4.84 -3.56
CA ASN A 138 22.91 -5.78 -3.63
C ASN A 138 21.63 -5.32 -2.95
N LEU A 139 21.70 -4.39 -1.97
CA LEU A 139 20.55 -3.93 -1.19
C LEU A 139 20.22 -2.44 -1.38
N THR A 140 21.10 -1.61 -1.95
CA THR A 140 20.76 -0.21 -2.28
C THR A 140 20.45 0.07 -3.74
N ASN A 141 21.00 -0.72 -4.66
CA ASN A 141 20.74 -0.52 -6.09
C ASN A 141 19.49 -1.29 -6.49
N GLY A 142 18.44 -0.56 -6.91
CA GLY A 142 17.18 -1.11 -7.39
C GLY A 142 17.31 -2.02 -8.63
N ASP A 143 18.47 -1.96 -9.31
CA ASP A 143 18.79 -2.78 -10.49
C ASP A 143 19.32 -4.17 -10.15
N SER A 144 19.64 -4.46 -8.88
CA SER A 144 20.08 -5.81 -8.49
C SER A 144 18.90 -6.79 -8.48
N PRO A 145 18.99 -7.95 -9.17
CA PRO A 145 17.96 -8.98 -9.10
C PRO A 145 17.70 -9.47 -7.67
N ILE A 146 18.74 -9.45 -6.82
CA ILE A 146 18.63 -9.84 -5.41
C ILE A 146 17.76 -8.82 -4.64
N TYR A 147 17.96 -7.52 -4.88
CA TYR A 147 17.10 -6.49 -4.30
C TYR A 147 15.64 -6.69 -4.67
N MET A 148 15.36 -6.91 -5.96
CA MET A 148 13.99 -7.13 -6.45
C MET A 148 13.33 -8.36 -5.81
N ILE A 149 14.05 -9.48 -5.72
CA ILE A 149 13.53 -10.72 -5.12
C ILE A 149 13.27 -10.53 -3.62
N VAL A 150 14.22 -9.96 -2.88
CA VAL A 150 14.07 -9.74 -1.43
C VAL A 150 12.94 -8.75 -1.17
N TYR A 151 12.85 -7.66 -1.94
CA TYR A 151 11.79 -6.66 -1.81
C TYR A 151 10.42 -7.26 -2.12
N PHE A 152 10.29 -8.04 -3.19
CA PHE A 152 9.07 -8.76 -3.53
C PHE A 152 8.64 -9.72 -2.42
N LEU A 153 9.57 -10.53 -1.89
CA LEU A 153 9.27 -11.46 -0.79
C LEU A 153 8.85 -10.74 0.49
N LEU A 154 9.50 -9.62 0.81
CA LEU A 154 9.12 -8.78 1.95
C LEU A 154 7.72 -8.19 1.77
N ILE A 155 7.38 -7.66 0.59
CA ILE A 155 6.04 -7.15 0.31
C ILE A 155 4.99 -8.25 0.48
N VAL A 156 5.21 -9.44 -0.10
CA VAL A 156 4.27 -10.57 0.01
C VAL A 156 4.13 -11.02 1.46
N GLY A 157 5.25 -11.15 2.18
CA GLY A 157 5.27 -11.55 3.59
C GLY A 157 4.54 -10.56 4.49
N PHE A 158 4.83 -9.27 4.39
CA PHE A 158 4.15 -8.24 5.17
C PHE A 158 2.68 -8.08 4.78
N THR A 159 2.33 -8.27 3.51
CA THR A 159 0.93 -8.21 3.07
C THR A 159 0.13 -9.33 3.71
N TYR A 160 0.64 -10.56 3.69
CA TYR A 160 -0.02 -11.70 4.34
C TYR A 160 -0.13 -11.50 5.86
N PHE A 161 0.97 -11.08 6.49
CA PHE A 161 1.02 -10.83 7.93
C PHE A 161 0.02 -9.73 8.36
N TYR A 162 -0.03 -8.62 7.62
CA TYR A 162 -0.92 -7.51 7.92
C TYR A 162 -2.40 -7.92 7.76
N VAL A 163 -2.75 -8.62 6.68
CA VAL A 163 -4.13 -9.11 6.47
C VAL A 163 -4.53 -10.10 7.57
N ALA A 164 -3.64 -11.02 7.96
CA ALA A 164 -3.93 -11.99 9.01
C ALA A 164 -4.20 -11.36 10.39
N ILE A 165 -3.55 -10.23 10.70
CA ILE A 165 -3.77 -9.50 11.96
C ILE A 165 -5.03 -8.64 11.91
N THR A 166 -5.26 -7.97 10.78
CA THR A 166 -6.37 -7.01 10.65
C THR A 166 -7.72 -7.66 10.34
N PHE A 167 -7.72 -8.80 9.66
CA PHE A 167 -8.94 -9.53 9.32
C PHE A 167 -9.15 -10.68 10.31
N ASN A 168 -10.02 -10.47 11.30
CA ASN A 168 -10.43 -11.51 12.24
C ASN A 168 -11.69 -12.25 11.73
N PRO A 169 -11.57 -13.45 11.13
CA PRO A 169 -12.73 -14.16 10.58
C PRO A 169 -13.72 -14.60 11.67
N VAL A 170 -13.24 -14.84 12.89
CA VAL A 170 -14.09 -15.27 14.01
C VAL A 170 -15.02 -14.14 14.43
N GLU A 171 -14.47 -12.93 14.55
CA GLU A 171 -15.26 -11.75 14.91
C GLU A 171 -16.28 -11.38 13.83
N VAL A 172 -15.89 -11.45 12.55
CA VAL A 172 -16.82 -11.21 11.43
C VAL A 172 -17.97 -12.23 11.44
N ALA A 173 -17.66 -13.51 11.71
CA ALA A 173 -18.66 -14.56 11.81
C ALA A 173 -19.59 -14.37 13.02
N ASP A 174 -19.05 -13.99 14.19
CA ASP A 174 -19.83 -13.75 15.40
C ASP A 174 -20.72 -12.51 15.25
N ASN A 175 -20.24 -11.44 14.63
CA ASN A 175 -21.05 -10.28 14.29
C ASN A 175 -22.18 -10.70 13.33
N MET A 176 -21.90 -11.50 12.30
CA MET A 176 -22.92 -12.01 11.39
C MET A 176 -24.01 -12.82 12.12
N LYS A 177 -23.62 -13.72 13.04
CA LYS A 177 -24.56 -14.48 13.88
C LYS A 177 -25.39 -13.58 14.80
N LYS A 178 -24.78 -12.56 15.43
CA LYS A 178 -25.48 -11.59 16.29
C LYS A 178 -26.58 -10.83 15.54
N TYR A 179 -26.35 -10.51 14.27
CA TYR A 179 -27.36 -9.90 13.39
C TYR A 179 -28.35 -10.91 12.79
N GLY A 180 -28.31 -12.17 13.22
CA GLY A 180 -29.19 -13.24 12.74
C GLY A 180 -28.85 -13.73 11.32
N GLY A 181 -27.66 -13.44 10.82
CA GLY A 181 -27.19 -13.86 9.51
C GLY A 181 -26.54 -15.24 9.52
N PHE A 182 -26.72 -16.00 8.44
CA PHE A 182 -25.99 -17.23 8.12
C PHE A 182 -25.42 -17.20 6.71
#